data_AF-A0A3M1ELT4-F1
#
_entry.id   AF-A0A3M1ELT4-F1
#
_cell.length_a   1.000
_cell.length_b   1.000
_cell.length_c   1.000
_cell.angle_alpha   90.00
_cell.angle_beta   90.00
_cell.angle_gamma   90.00
#
_symmetry.space_group_name_H-M   'P 1'
#
loop_
_entity.id
_entity.type
_entity.pdbx_description
1 polymer ?
#
loop_
_entity_poly.entity_id
_entity_poly.type
_entity_poly.pdbx_seq_one_letter_code
_entity_poly.pdbx_strand_id
1 'polypeptide(L)'
;MPLLPAGDRDTPIRTVTVPSRPVDETAVVLRCGALLVLLILLLPQFGRKVADTERMLLPYQDPFPRLPPRLWTTFNELRAALEEICALREEEGRWPSPQALSDAFIPPFSPILLADGERLSHAWTFFEGPGIWIYLGRSRDPARSPHLMLRLEAAAPGADPRHLALIGTDPFHRRLADGTIIHFSLWYHTTLPLSPLLTAPPERLGWRQVVISE
;
A
#
# COMPACT_ATOMS: atom_id res chain seq x y z
N MET A 1 -15.17 82.19 -9.64
CA MET A 1 -15.08 80.73 -9.89
C MET A 1 -15.10 80.52 -11.39
N PRO A 2 -13.97 80.22 -12.05
CA PRO A 2 -13.94 79.93 -13.48
C PRO A 2 -14.25 78.45 -13.74
N LEU A 3 -15.06 78.21 -14.78
CA LEU A 3 -15.46 76.91 -15.33
C LEU A 3 -14.28 76.24 -16.05
N LEU A 4 -14.02 74.96 -15.76
CA LEU A 4 -13.12 74.11 -16.55
C LEU A 4 -13.88 73.58 -17.79
N PRO A 5 -13.27 73.58 -18.98
CA PRO A 5 -13.92 73.08 -20.19
C PRO A 5 -13.99 71.55 -20.21
N ALA A 6 -15.13 71.04 -20.65
CA ALA A 6 -15.37 69.63 -20.91
C ALA A 6 -14.45 69.15 -22.03
N GLY A 7 -13.49 68.28 -21.70
CA GLY A 7 -12.64 67.60 -22.66
C GLY A 7 -13.41 66.48 -23.33
N ASP A 8 -13.85 66.76 -24.55
CA ASP A 8 -14.32 65.82 -25.55
C ASP A 8 -13.30 64.68 -25.74
N ARG A 9 -13.71 63.45 -25.44
CA ARG A 9 -12.93 62.22 -25.67
C ARG A 9 -13.76 61.23 -26.48
N ASP A 10 -14.23 61.66 -27.65
CA ASP A 10 -14.65 60.75 -28.71
C ASP A 10 -13.42 60.04 -29.32
N THR A 11 -12.98 58.96 -28.67
CA THR A 11 -12.11 57.97 -29.33
C THR A 11 -13.01 56.88 -29.89
N PRO A 12 -13.12 56.71 -31.22
CA PRO A 12 -13.97 55.68 -31.78
C PRO A 12 -13.44 54.30 -31.39
N ILE A 13 -14.29 53.52 -30.72
CA ILE A 13 -14.01 52.12 -30.36
C ILE A 13 -13.83 51.34 -31.66
N ARG A 14 -12.58 50.94 -31.96
CA ARG A 14 -12.25 50.15 -33.13
C ARG A 14 -12.58 48.69 -32.82
N THR A 15 -13.72 48.20 -33.29
CA THR A 15 -14.07 46.79 -33.19
C THR A 15 -13.12 45.97 -34.07
N VAL A 16 -12.19 45.24 -33.44
CA VAL A 16 -11.31 44.30 -34.13
C VAL A 16 -12.06 42.97 -34.24
N THR A 17 -12.53 42.63 -35.44
CA THR A 17 -13.08 41.30 -35.71
C THR A 17 -11.92 40.31 -35.79
N VAL A 18 -11.71 39.53 -34.74
CA VAL A 18 -10.75 38.41 -34.77
C VAL A 18 -11.38 37.29 -35.59
N PRO A 19 -10.77 36.82 -36.69
CA PRO A 19 -11.30 35.69 -37.43
C PRO A 19 -11.23 34.44 -36.54
N SER A 20 -12.39 33.89 -36.16
CA SER A 20 -12.45 32.55 -35.58
C SER A 20 -12.15 31.55 -36.69
N ARG A 21 -11.05 30.80 -36.54
CA ARG A 21 -10.81 29.64 -37.38
C ARG A 21 -11.96 28.65 -37.09
N PRO A 22 -12.71 28.17 -38.09
CA PRO A 22 -13.66 27.10 -37.86
C PRO A 22 -12.84 25.86 -37.50
N VAL A 23 -12.74 25.56 -36.21
CA VAL A 23 -12.27 24.26 -35.75
C VAL A 23 -13.47 23.34 -35.96
N ASP A 24 -13.30 22.34 -36.82
CA ASP A 24 -14.30 21.30 -36.97
C ASP A 24 -14.28 20.44 -35.70
N GLU A 25 -15.09 20.85 -34.73
CA GLU A 25 -15.21 20.22 -33.42
C GLU A 25 -15.57 18.73 -33.57
N THR A 26 -16.35 18.40 -34.59
CA THR A 26 -16.71 17.01 -34.94
C THR A 26 -15.47 16.20 -35.28
N ALA A 27 -14.56 16.75 -36.09
CA ALA A 27 -13.31 16.09 -36.44
C ALA A 27 -12.37 15.91 -35.24
N VAL A 28 -12.36 16.85 -34.30
CA VAL A 28 -11.57 16.74 -33.06
C VAL A 28 -12.12 15.64 -32.16
N VAL A 29 -13.44 15.61 -31.93
CA VAL A 29 -14.09 14.59 -31.10
C VAL A 29 -13.89 13.19 -31.68
N LEU A 30 -14.02 13.03 -33.00
CA LEU A 30 -13.78 11.75 -33.68
C LEU A 30 -12.32 11.29 -33.56
N ARG A 31 -11.35 12.21 -33.67
CA ARG A 31 -9.93 11.88 -33.47
C ARG A 31 -9.63 11.45 -32.04
N CYS A 32 -10.16 12.17 -31.05
CA CYS A 32 -10.00 11.79 -29.64
C CYS A 32 -10.65 10.43 -29.34
N GLY A 33 -11.85 10.18 -29.85
CA GLY A 33 -12.52 8.89 -29.71
C GLY A 33 -11.75 7.73 -30.34
N ALA A 34 -11.25 7.92 -31.57
CA ALA A 34 -10.42 6.93 -32.25
C ALA A 34 -9.12 6.63 -31.49
N LEU A 35 -8.49 7.66 -30.91
CA LEU A 35 -7.25 7.52 -30.13
C LEU A 35 -7.49 6.76 -28.82
N LEU A 36 -8.61 7.01 -28.14
CA LEU A 36 -9.04 6.25 -26.96
C LEU A 36 -9.32 4.79 -27.29
N VAL A 37 -10.06 4.51 -28.37
CA VAL A 37 -10.32 3.13 -28.82
C VAL A 37 -9.03 2.42 -29.18
N LEU A 38 -8.12 3.09 -29.91
CA LEU A 38 -6.80 2.54 -30.24
C LEU A 38 -5.99 2.23 -28.98
N LEU A 39 -5.98 3.15 -28.00
CA LEU A 39 -5.29 2.94 -26.73
C LEU A 39 -5.85 1.72 -25.98
N ILE A 40 -7.18 1.60 -25.91
CA ILE A 40 -7.86 0.45 -25.28
C ILE A 40 -7.52 -0.86 -25.99
N LEU A 41 -7.45 -0.86 -27.33
CA LEU A 41 -7.08 -2.05 -28.11
C LEU A 41 -5.60 -2.41 -27.99
N LEU A 42 -4.72 -1.45 -27.68
CA LEU A 42 -3.29 -1.66 -27.50
C LEU A 42 -2.92 -2.06 -26.06
N LEU A 43 -3.70 -1.68 -25.04
CA LEU A 43 -3.46 -2.04 -23.63
C LEU A 43 -3.20 -3.55 -23.39
N PRO A 44 -3.93 -4.50 -24.00
CA PRO A 44 -3.69 -5.93 -23.80
C PRO A 44 -2.33 -6.40 -24.35
N GLN A 45 -1.78 -5.71 -25.34
CA GLN A 45 -0.48 -6.06 -25.93
C GLN A 45 0.68 -5.70 -25.00
N PHE A 46 0.50 -4.69 -24.15
CA PHE A 46 1.45 -4.33 -23.08
C PHE A 46 1.24 -5.16 -21.80
N GLY A 47 0.11 -5.86 -21.64
CA GLY A 47 -0.21 -6.71 -20.49
C GLY A 47 0.44 -8.10 -20.49
N ARG A 48 1.24 -8.46 -21.49
CA ARG A 48 1.91 -9.77 -21.56
C ARG A 48 3.21 -9.78 -20.75
N LYS A 49 3.10 -9.90 -19.42
CA LYS A 49 4.20 -10.38 -18.54
C LYS A 49 3.76 -11.04 -17.22
N VAL A 50 2.47 -11.37 -17.04
CA VAL A 50 2.00 -11.99 -15.78
C VAL A 50 2.35 -13.49 -15.68
N ALA A 51 2.54 -14.17 -16.81
CA ALA A 51 2.72 -15.63 -16.82
C ALA A 51 4.11 -16.13 -16.34
N ASP A 52 5.16 -15.29 -16.38
CA ASP A 52 6.50 -15.70 -15.90
C ASP A 52 6.69 -15.41 -14.40
N THR A 53 5.93 -14.49 -13.80
CA THR A 53 6.02 -14.20 -12.35
C THR A 53 5.60 -15.40 -11.50
N GLU A 54 4.65 -16.22 -11.99
CA GLU A 54 4.25 -17.46 -11.32
C GLU A 54 5.36 -18.52 -11.26
N ARG A 55 6.33 -18.48 -12.19
CA ARG A 55 7.45 -19.42 -12.20
C ARG A 55 8.52 -19.13 -11.16
N MET A 56 8.44 -18.00 -10.45
CA MET A 56 9.43 -17.59 -9.45
C MET A 56 8.90 -17.64 -8.01
N LEU A 57 7.65 -18.04 -7.79
CA LEU A 57 7.08 -18.14 -6.46
C LEU A 57 7.54 -19.41 -5.75
N LEU A 58 7.86 -19.27 -4.47
CA LEU A 58 8.13 -20.41 -3.60
C LEU A 58 6.82 -21.12 -3.23
N PRO A 59 6.83 -22.42 -2.89
CA PRO A 59 5.59 -23.19 -2.62
C PRO A 59 4.70 -22.64 -1.50
N TYR A 60 5.29 -21.86 -0.58
CA TYR A 60 4.63 -21.22 0.54
C TYR A 60 4.20 -19.77 0.25
N GLN A 61 4.42 -19.27 -0.97
CA GLN A 61 4.07 -17.90 -1.35
C GLN A 61 2.76 -17.87 -2.16
N ASP A 62 1.90 -16.93 -1.80
CA ASP A 62 0.72 -16.57 -2.59
C ASP A 62 0.84 -15.14 -3.08
N PRO A 63 0.58 -14.90 -4.38
CA PRO A 63 0.55 -13.56 -4.90
C PRO A 63 -0.70 -12.84 -4.40
N PHE A 64 -0.52 -11.60 -3.96
CA PHE A 64 -1.56 -10.76 -3.39
C PHE A 64 -2.87 -10.68 -4.21
N PRO A 65 -2.84 -10.58 -5.56
CA PRO A 65 -4.07 -10.54 -6.37
C PRO A 65 -4.92 -11.83 -6.34
N ARG A 66 -4.37 -12.96 -5.85
CA ARG A 66 -5.09 -14.24 -5.72
C ARG A 66 -5.76 -14.43 -4.35
N LEU A 67 -5.55 -13.50 -3.43
CA LEU A 67 -6.16 -13.59 -2.11
C LEU A 67 -7.67 -13.31 -2.17
N PRO A 68 -8.48 -13.97 -1.33
CA PRO A 68 -9.87 -13.60 -1.11
C PRO A 68 -10.02 -12.10 -0.77
N PRO A 69 -11.06 -11.40 -1.24
CA PRO A 69 -11.23 -9.95 -1.01
C PRO A 69 -11.16 -9.51 0.46
N ARG A 70 -11.67 -10.34 1.38
CA ARG A 70 -11.61 -10.06 2.82
C ARG A 70 -10.17 -10.01 3.34
N LEU A 71 -9.29 -10.88 2.84
CA LEU A 71 -7.86 -10.86 3.17
C LEU A 71 -7.15 -9.69 2.54
N TRP A 72 -7.54 -9.31 1.33
CA TRP A 72 -7.00 -8.13 0.67
C TRP A 72 -7.17 -6.87 1.53
N THR A 73 -8.38 -6.63 2.05
CA THR A 73 -8.64 -5.48 2.94
C THR A 73 -7.73 -5.48 4.16
N THR A 74 -7.70 -6.59 4.92
CA THR A 74 -6.90 -6.64 6.16
C THR A 74 -5.40 -6.56 5.91
N PHE A 75 -4.88 -7.11 4.80
CA PHE A 75 -3.47 -6.96 4.46
C PHE A 75 -3.11 -5.55 4.01
N ASN A 76 -4.01 -4.84 3.33
CA ASN A 76 -3.82 -3.41 3.05
C ASN A 76 -3.79 -2.60 4.34
N GLU A 77 -4.68 -2.88 5.29
CA GLU A 77 -4.69 -2.24 6.60
C GLU A 77 -3.38 -2.50 7.35
N LEU A 78 -2.89 -3.75 7.39
CA LEU A 78 -1.60 -4.07 7.99
C LEU A 78 -0.43 -3.33 7.33
N ARG A 79 -0.47 -3.20 6.01
CA ARG A 79 0.57 -2.48 5.26
C ARG A 79 0.54 -0.98 5.56
N ALA A 80 -0.65 -0.38 5.66
CA ALA A 80 -0.80 1.01 6.08
C ALA A 80 -0.34 1.19 7.54
N ALA A 81 -0.71 0.26 8.42
CA ALA A 81 -0.31 0.27 9.83
C ALA A 81 1.20 0.22 10.03
N LEU A 82 1.95 -0.41 9.11
CA LEU A 82 3.41 -0.46 9.19
C LEU A 82 4.02 0.94 9.27
N GLU A 83 3.47 1.90 8.54
CA GLU A 83 4.02 3.25 8.54
C GLU A 83 3.90 3.91 9.91
N GLU A 84 2.74 3.73 10.54
CA GLU A 84 2.45 4.21 11.90
C GLU A 84 3.26 3.46 12.95
N ILE A 85 3.38 2.13 12.82
CA ILE A 85 4.19 1.29 13.72
C ILE A 85 5.64 1.77 13.72
N CYS A 86 6.20 2.06 12.54
CA CYS A 86 7.56 2.55 12.43
C CYS A 86 7.70 3.99 12.97
N ALA A 87 6.74 4.87 12.71
CA ALA A 87 6.76 6.23 13.28
C ALA A 87 6.74 6.21 14.81
N LEU A 88 5.83 5.41 15.41
CA LEU A 88 5.77 5.22 16.86
C LEU A 88 7.05 4.60 17.42
N ARG A 89 7.68 3.66 16.68
CA ARG A 89 8.98 3.10 17.07
C ARG A 89 10.09 4.15 17.09
N GLU A 90 10.08 5.07 16.14
CA GLU A 90 11.05 6.17 16.06
C GLU A 90 10.84 7.19 17.18
N GLU A 91 9.60 7.46 17.55
CA GLU A 91 9.25 8.38 18.64
C GLU A 91 9.52 7.78 20.03
N GLU A 92 9.07 6.56 20.29
CA GLU A 92 9.12 5.96 21.64
C GLU A 92 10.42 5.17 21.91
N GLY A 93 11.24 4.91 20.89
CA GLY A 93 12.45 4.11 21.02
C GLY A 93 12.20 2.60 21.19
N ARG A 94 10.95 2.14 21.09
CA ARG A 94 10.53 0.73 21.24
C ARG A 94 9.36 0.40 20.32
N TRP A 95 9.16 -0.86 19.97
CA TRP A 95 8.04 -1.25 19.11
C TRP A 95 6.71 -1.13 19.87
N PRO A 96 5.66 -0.55 19.26
CA PRO A 96 4.38 -0.35 19.93
C PRO A 96 3.67 -1.68 20.20
N SER A 97 3.02 -1.79 21.35
CA SER A 97 2.18 -2.96 21.65
C SER A 97 0.89 -2.93 20.82
N PRO A 98 0.20 -4.08 20.61
CA PRO A 98 -1.09 -4.09 19.93
C PRO A 98 -2.15 -3.21 20.62
N GLN A 99 -2.07 -3.07 21.94
CA GLN A 99 -2.95 -2.19 22.69
C GLN A 99 -2.67 -0.71 22.36
N ALA A 100 -1.40 -0.30 22.31
CA ALA A 100 -1.02 1.06 21.93
C ALA A 100 -1.48 1.40 20.50
N LEU A 101 -1.35 0.45 19.57
CA LEU A 101 -1.86 0.60 18.19
C LEU A 101 -3.40 0.71 18.17
N SER A 102 -4.09 -0.06 19.00
CA SER A 102 -5.54 0.04 19.16
C SER A 102 -5.98 1.39 19.72
N ASP A 103 -5.27 1.89 20.74
CA ASP A 103 -5.55 3.18 21.42
C ASP A 103 -5.27 4.37 20.49
N ALA A 104 -4.31 4.23 19.58
CA ALA A 104 -4.04 5.17 18.50
C ALA A 104 -5.00 5.05 17.30
N PHE A 105 -6.04 4.21 17.41
CA PHE A 105 -7.03 3.97 16.35
C PHE A 105 -6.45 3.44 15.03
N ILE A 106 -5.32 2.71 15.08
CA ILE A 106 -4.64 2.17 13.89
C ILE A 106 -5.28 0.82 13.49
N PRO A 107 -5.89 0.70 12.29
CA PRO A 107 -6.39 -0.58 11.79
C PRO A 107 -5.22 -1.53 11.43
N PRO A 108 -5.39 -2.86 11.48
CA PRO A 108 -6.54 -3.61 12.01
C PRO A 108 -6.44 -3.86 13.53
N PHE A 109 -5.57 -3.15 14.24
CA PHE A 109 -5.37 -3.32 15.68
C PHE A 109 -6.50 -2.70 16.49
N SER A 110 -6.99 -1.54 16.03
CA SER A 110 -8.17 -0.91 16.59
C SER A 110 -9.45 -1.53 16.01
N PRO A 111 -10.42 -1.92 16.86
CA PRO A 111 -11.70 -2.42 16.39
C PRO A 111 -12.54 -1.27 15.81
N ILE A 112 -12.34 -0.96 14.54
CA ILE A 112 -13.29 -0.12 13.80
C ILE A 112 -14.52 -0.96 13.48
N LEU A 113 -15.72 -0.44 13.78
CA LEU A 113 -16.96 -1.04 13.29
C LEU A 113 -16.95 -0.95 11.77
N LEU A 114 -16.80 -2.09 11.07
CA LEU A 114 -17.11 -2.13 9.65
C LEU A 114 -18.58 -1.75 9.44
N ALA A 115 -18.89 -1.10 8.32
CA ALA A 115 -20.24 -0.65 7.98
C ALA A 115 -21.30 -1.77 8.04
N ASP A 116 -20.86 -3.02 7.87
CA ASP A 116 -21.72 -4.22 7.90
C ASP A 116 -21.79 -4.91 9.28
N GLY A 117 -21.25 -4.30 10.34
CA GLY A 117 -21.30 -4.84 11.70
C GLY A 117 -20.43 -6.09 11.95
N GLU A 118 -19.75 -6.62 10.93
CA GLU A 118 -18.76 -7.69 11.11
C GLU A 118 -17.50 -7.13 11.78
N ARG A 119 -17.19 -7.60 13.00
CA ARG A 119 -15.89 -7.38 13.62
C ARG A 119 -14.88 -8.33 12.96
N LEU A 120 -13.87 -7.79 12.29
CA LEU A 120 -12.61 -8.51 12.05
C LEU A 120 -11.97 -8.76 13.44
N SER A 121 -12.38 -9.83 14.10
CA SER A 121 -11.98 -10.11 15.49
C SER A 121 -10.70 -10.92 15.54
N HIS A 122 -9.62 -10.36 15.02
CA HIS A 122 -8.29 -10.85 15.34
C HIS A 122 -7.92 -10.40 16.75
N ALA A 123 -7.66 -11.35 17.64
CA ALA A 123 -7.01 -11.06 18.90
C ALA A 123 -5.51 -10.90 18.64
N TRP A 124 -5.03 -9.66 18.70
CA TRP A 124 -3.64 -9.33 18.42
C TRP A 124 -2.72 -9.61 19.61
N THR A 125 -1.60 -10.25 19.33
CA THR A 125 -0.53 -10.53 20.30
C THR A 125 0.80 -10.11 19.69
N PHE A 126 1.75 -9.70 20.53
CA PHE A 126 3.06 -9.24 20.11
C PHE A 126 4.15 -10.12 20.71
N PHE A 127 5.11 -10.49 19.88
CA PHE A 127 6.29 -11.25 20.26
C PHE A 127 7.53 -10.48 19.82
N GLU A 128 8.53 -10.47 20.70
CA GLU A 128 9.81 -9.83 20.48
C GLU A 128 10.94 -10.84 20.72
N GLY A 129 11.90 -10.86 19.81
CA GLY A 129 13.13 -11.61 19.90
C GLY A 129 14.30 -10.82 19.29
N PRO A 130 15.53 -11.35 19.36
CA PRO A 130 16.71 -10.65 18.84
C PRO A 130 16.58 -10.34 17.34
N GLY A 131 16.36 -9.06 17.01
CA GLY A 131 16.20 -8.58 15.63
C GLY A 131 14.92 -9.04 14.93
N ILE A 132 13.94 -9.59 15.65
CA ILE A 132 12.69 -10.10 15.08
C ILE A 132 11.52 -9.64 15.96
N TRP A 133 10.49 -9.07 15.33
CA TRP A 133 9.25 -8.65 15.99
C TRP A 133 8.05 -9.17 15.22
N ILE A 134 7.04 -9.66 15.93
CA ILE A 134 5.90 -10.35 15.33
C ILE A 134 4.61 -9.83 15.93
N TYR A 135 3.72 -9.31 15.09
CA TYR A 135 2.32 -9.06 15.44
C TYR A 135 1.47 -10.20 14.89
N LEU A 136 0.88 -10.98 15.78
CA LEU A 136 0.06 -12.14 15.46
C LEU A 136 -1.42 -11.83 15.74
N GLY A 137 -2.22 -11.79 14.68
CA GLY A 137 -3.67 -11.67 14.74
C GLY A 137 -4.30 -13.06 14.77
N ARG A 138 -4.87 -13.45 15.91
CA ARG A 138 -5.56 -14.74 16.05
C ARG A 138 -7.04 -14.61 15.72
N SER A 139 -7.47 -15.22 14.62
CA SER A 139 -8.89 -15.32 14.30
C SER A 139 -9.61 -16.31 15.24
N ARG A 140 -10.87 -16.00 15.56
CA ARG A 140 -11.79 -16.89 16.28
C ARG A 140 -12.41 -17.97 15.38
N ASP A 141 -12.48 -17.72 14.08
CA ASP A 141 -12.96 -18.66 13.06
C ASP A 141 -11.94 -18.73 11.91
N PRO A 142 -10.89 -19.55 12.06
CA PRO A 142 -9.80 -19.67 11.09
C PRO A 142 -10.25 -20.17 9.71
N ALA A 143 -11.38 -20.87 9.66
CA ALA A 143 -11.96 -21.36 8.41
C ALA A 143 -12.57 -20.22 7.58
N ARG A 144 -13.12 -19.18 8.24
CA ARG A 144 -13.68 -18.00 7.57
C ARG A 144 -12.69 -16.84 7.42
N SER A 145 -11.80 -16.67 8.40
CA SER A 145 -10.78 -15.64 8.42
C SER A 145 -9.51 -16.26 9.01
N PRO A 146 -8.42 -16.43 8.26
CA PRO A 146 -7.24 -17.09 8.78
C PRO A 146 -6.57 -16.25 9.87
N HIS A 147 -5.65 -16.89 10.58
CA HIS A 147 -4.68 -16.19 11.41
C HIS A 147 -3.78 -15.35 10.52
N LEU A 148 -3.37 -14.19 11.02
CA LEU A 148 -2.54 -13.23 10.30
C LEU A 148 -1.27 -12.97 11.08
N MET A 149 -0.20 -12.70 10.38
CA MET A 149 1.07 -12.34 10.98
C MET A 149 1.76 -11.25 10.17
N LEU A 150 2.10 -10.16 10.84
CA LEU A 150 3.07 -9.17 10.39
C LEU A 150 4.39 -9.48 11.09
N ARG A 151 5.40 -9.84 10.32
CA ARG A 151 6.75 -10.14 10.82
C ARG A 151 7.70 -9.05 10.36
N LEU A 152 8.44 -8.49 11.31
CA LEU A 152 9.47 -7.46 11.12
C LEU A 152 10.83 -8.07 11.49
N GLU A 153 11.83 -7.90 10.63
CA GLU A 153 13.15 -8.47 10.80
C GLU A 153 14.20 -7.39 10.54
N ALA A 154 15.13 -7.21 11.47
CA ALA A 154 16.29 -6.36 11.24
C ALA A 154 17.19 -7.01 10.18
N ALA A 155 17.62 -6.23 9.19
CA ALA A 155 18.64 -6.66 8.26
C ALA A 155 19.92 -7.03 9.02
N ALA A 156 20.56 -8.14 8.62
CA ALA A 156 21.78 -8.60 9.26
C ALA A 156 22.88 -7.51 9.21
N PRO A 157 23.66 -7.32 10.29
CA PRO A 157 24.82 -6.45 10.26
C PRO A 157 25.79 -6.88 9.15
N GLY A 158 26.11 -5.97 8.23
CA GLY A 158 26.98 -6.26 7.08
C GLY A 158 26.27 -6.76 5.82
N ALA A 159 24.93 -6.66 5.75
CA ALA A 159 24.20 -6.83 4.50
C ALA A 159 24.81 -5.92 3.39
N ASP A 160 24.97 -6.48 2.19
CA ASP A 160 25.66 -5.83 1.07
C ASP A 160 25.10 -4.42 0.84
N PRO A 161 25.93 -3.35 0.87
CA PRO A 161 25.51 -1.98 0.57
C PRO A 161 24.74 -1.84 -0.75
N ARG A 162 24.94 -2.74 -1.72
CA ARG A 162 24.19 -2.79 -2.98
C ARG A 162 22.76 -3.30 -2.80
N HIS A 163 22.52 -4.22 -1.87
CA HIS A 163 21.17 -4.56 -1.40
C HIS A 163 20.56 -3.38 -0.63
N LEU A 164 21.35 -2.64 0.16
CA LEU A 164 20.88 -1.45 0.87
C LEU A 164 20.49 -0.29 -0.07
N ALA A 165 21.05 -0.24 -1.30
CA ALA A 165 20.68 0.74 -2.32
C ALA A 165 19.30 0.46 -2.96
N LEU A 166 18.84 -0.79 -2.96
CA LEU A 166 17.50 -1.19 -3.43
C LEU A 166 16.42 -1.01 -2.34
N ILE A 167 16.84 -1.04 -1.07
CA ILE A 167 16.00 -0.87 0.13
C ILE A 167 15.29 0.49 0.24
N GLY A 168 15.73 1.51 -0.53
CA GLY A 168 15.02 2.79 -0.61
C GLY A 168 13.79 2.77 -1.53
N THR A 169 13.61 1.70 -2.30
CA THR A 169 12.63 1.65 -3.41
C THR A 169 11.73 0.43 -3.38
N ASP A 170 12.09 -0.64 -2.67
CA ASP A 170 11.22 -1.81 -2.61
C ASP A 170 10.21 -1.71 -1.46
N PRO A 171 8.98 -2.20 -1.66
CA PRO A 171 7.89 -2.00 -0.72
C PRO A 171 8.03 -2.83 0.55
N PHE A 172 9.04 -3.68 0.72
CA PHE A 172 9.23 -4.61 1.84
C PHE A 172 10.33 -4.19 2.81
N HIS A 173 11.11 -3.17 2.49
CA HIS A 173 12.16 -2.67 3.37
C HIS A 173 11.91 -1.22 3.78
N ARG A 174 12.19 -0.94 5.05
CA ARG A 174 12.13 0.41 5.60
C ARG A 174 13.38 0.71 6.39
N ARG A 175 13.99 1.86 6.11
CA ARG A 175 15.06 2.41 6.92
C ARG A 175 14.47 3.33 7.98
N LEU A 176 14.82 3.08 9.24
CA LEU A 176 14.46 3.92 10.38
C LEU A 176 15.47 5.07 10.55
N ALA A 177 15.08 6.09 11.31
CA ALA A 177 15.90 7.27 11.62
C ALA A 177 17.24 6.91 12.30
N ASP A 178 17.27 5.85 13.10
CA ASP A 178 18.49 5.33 13.74
C ASP A 178 19.42 4.56 12.79
N GLY A 179 19.04 4.45 11.51
CA GLY A 179 19.78 3.74 10.48
C GLY A 179 19.48 2.24 10.40
N THR A 180 18.68 1.69 11.31
CA THR A 180 18.22 0.30 11.26
C THR A 180 17.39 0.09 10.00
N ILE A 181 17.61 -1.04 9.32
CA ILE A 181 16.81 -1.44 8.18
C ILE A 181 15.95 -2.63 8.60
N ILE A 182 14.65 -2.48 8.40
CA ILE A 182 13.64 -3.48 8.74
C ILE A 182 13.09 -4.04 7.44
N HIS A 183 13.19 -5.36 7.29
CA HIS A 183 12.42 -6.12 6.33
C HIS A 183 11.07 -6.48 6.97
N PHE A 184 9.97 -6.36 6.24
CA PHE A 184 8.68 -6.84 6.70
C PHE A 184 8.05 -7.85 5.74
N SER A 185 7.29 -8.78 6.32
CA SER A 185 6.58 -9.80 5.58
C SER A 185 5.21 -10.06 6.18
N LEU A 186 4.24 -10.34 5.31
CA LEU A 186 2.86 -10.61 5.66
C LEU A 186 2.57 -12.09 5.45
N TRP A 187 1.92 -12.72 6.43
CA TRP A 187 1.65 -14.15 6.39
C TRP A 187 0.23 -14.46 6.87
N TYR A 188 -0.30 -15.60 6.42
CA TYR A 188 -1.53 -16.16 6.96
C TYR A 188 -1.45 -17.67 7.18
N HIS A 189 -2.35 -18.18 8.02
CA HIS A 189 -2.46 -19.60 8.33
C HIS A 189 -3.91 -19.98 8.70
N THR A 190 -4.41 -21.13 8.24
CA THR A 190 -5.83 -21.52 8.40
C THR A 190 -6.11 -22.53 9.52
N THR A 191 -5.11 -23.27 10.01
CA THR A 191 -5.35 -24.39 10.96
C THR A 191 -4.59 -24.33 12.30
N LEU A 192 -3.63 -23.40 12.44
CA LEU A 192 -2.59 -23.29 13.48
C LEU A 192 -1.76 -24.56 13.79
N PRO A 193 -0.45 -24.38 13.89
CA PRO A 193 0.24 -24.74 15.12
C PRO A 193 0.86 -23.46 15.72
N LEU A 194 0.48 -23.14 16.96
CA LEU A 194 1.11 -22.04 17.69
C LEU A 194 2.36 -22.56 18.40
N SER A 195 3.46 -21.89 18.08
CA SER A 195 4.79 -22.01 18.67
C SER A 195 5.73 -23.05 18.08
N PRO A 196 7.04 -22.70 17.98
CA PRO A 196 7.63 -21.40 18.33
C PRO A 196 7.83 -20.47 17.10
N LEU A 197 7.03 -19.40 17.01
CA LEU A 197 7.05 -18.42 15.89
C LEU A 197 8.35 -17.59 15.81
N LEU A 198 9.09 -17.45 16.92
CA LEU A 198 10.33 -16.69 16.97
C LEU A 198 11.57 -17.51 16.55
N THR A 199 11.51 -18.84 16.63
CA THR A 199 12.70 -19.69 16.46
C THR A 199 12.64 -20.59 15.24
N ALA A 200 11.47 -20.72 14.60
CA ALA A 200 11.30 -21.50 13.39
C ALA A 200 10.87 -20.58 12.24
N PRO A 201 11.42 -20.77 11.02
CA PRO A 201 10.93 -20.10 9.83
C PRO A 201 9.42 -20.34 9.63
N PRO A 202 8.61 -19.30 9.37
CA PRO A 202 7.15 -19.44 9.29
C PRO A 202 6.68 -20.50 8.29
N GLU A 203 7.34 -20.64 7.15
CA GLU A 203 6.99 -21.62 6.12
C GLU A 203 7.09 -23.07 6.60
N ARG A 204 8.02 -23.36 7.53
CA ARG A 204 8.13 -24.69 8.15
C ARG A 204 7.01 -24.98 9.13
N LEU A 205 6.37 -23.93 9.63
CA LEU A 205 5.20 -23.99 10.51
C LEU A 205 3.89 -23.98 9.72
N GLY A 206 3.94 -24.06 8.40
CA GLY A 206 2.76 -24.08 7.52
C GLY A 206 2.19 -22.70 7.20
N TRP A 207 2.87 -21.61 7.57
CA TRP A 207 2.44 -20.27 7.21
C TRP A 207 2.64 -20.04 5.72
N ARG A 208 1.70 -19.32 5.12
CA ARG A 208 1.77 -18.88 3.74
C ARG A 208 2.12 -17.40 3.69
N GLN A 209 3.19 -17.07 2.97
CA GLN A 209 3.63 -15.70 2.78
C GLN A 209 2.81 -15.05 1.68
N VAL A 210 2.36 -13.83 1.92
CA VAL A 210 1.76 -12.99 0.91
C VAL A 210 2.84 -12.17 0.24
N VAL A 211 2.97 -12.31 -1.08
CA VAL A 211 3.91 -11.54 -1.88
C VAL A 211 3.18 -10.58 -2.79
N ILE A 212 3.68 -9.35 -2.88
CA ILE A 212 3.19 -8.34 -3.81
C ILE A 212 4.04 -8.46 -5.06
N SER A 213 3.46 -8.98 -6.13
CA SER A 213 4.07 -8.94 -7.46
C SER A 213 3.78 -7.58 -8.07
N GLU A 214 4.82 -6.77 -8.29
CA GLU A 214 4.76 -5.57 -9.14
C GLU A 214 4.63 -5.91 -10.63
#